data_AF-A0A9Q1HIL1-F1
#
_entry.id   AF-A0A9Q1HIL1-F1
#
_cell.length_a   1.000
_cell.length_b   1.000
_cell.length_c   1.000
_cell.angle_alpha   90.00
_cell.angle_beta   90.00
_cell.angle_gamma   90.00
#
_symmetry.space_group_name_H-M   'P 1'
#
loop_
_entity.id
_entity.type
_entity.pdbx_description
1 polymer ?
#
loop_
_entity_poly.entity_id
_entity_poly.type
_entity_poly.pdbx_seq_one_letter_code
_entity_poly.pdbx_strand_id
1 'polypeptide(L)'
;MRALKNKQLSTHDEDNDGWSSYNCAERHHGGWWYGDQSIKTDSNCGTTEFYCDWWPSGSNSCGSCTPTNLNGDYNGVTRGTDIEWESNVEFDCDVAFVEMKIKPVLI
;
A
#
# COMPACT_ATOMS: atom_id res chain seq x y z
N MET A 1 7.45 -7.61 5.90
CA MET A 1 6.18 -8.40 5.87
C MET A 1 5.64 -8.84 7.26
N ARG A 2 5.38 -7.92 8.21
CA ARG A 2 4.71 -8.29 9.48
C ARG A 2 3.27 -7.74 9.64
N ALA A 3 2.83 -6.81 8.80
CA ALA A 3 1.60 -6.05 9.04
C ALA A 3 0.30 -6.56 8.37
N LEU A 4 0.35 -7.52 7.44
CA LEU A 4 -0.85 -7.98 6.69
C LEU A 4 -1.57 -9.19 7.28
N LYS A 5 -0.93 -9.93 8.19
CA LYS A 5 -1.47 -11.20 8.71
C LYS A 5 -2.77 -10.96 9.49
N ASN A 6 -3.81 -11.75 9.19
CA ASN A 6 -5.14 -11.67 9.80
C ASN A 6 -5.91 -10.37 9.54
N LYS A 7 -5.47 -9.55 8.59
CA LYS A 7 -6.25 -8.39 8.16
C LYS A 7 -7.40 -8.84 7.27
N GLN A 8 -8.47 -8.06 7.30
CA GLN A 8 -9.62 -8.27 6.42
C GLN A 8 -9.33 -7.60 5.09
N LEU A 9 -9.97 -8.10 4.02
CA LEU A 9 -9.85 -7.49 2.70
C LEU A 9 -10.67 -6.20 2.68
N SER A 10 -10.07 -5.11 2.25
CA SER A 10 -10.79 -3.87 1.92
C SER A 10 -10.81 -3.65 0.42
N THR A 11 -11.90 -3.09 -0.07
CA THR A 11 -12.08 -2.64 -1.45
C THR A 11 -12.61 -1.20 -1.45
N HIS A 12 -12.69 -0.57 -2.62
CA HIS A 12 -13.19 0.81 -2.74
C HIS A 12 -14.59 0.98 -2.12
N ASP A 13 -15.42 -0.07 -2.19
CA ASP A 13 -16.82 -0.10 -1.75
C ASP A 13 -17.02 -0.70 -0.36
N GLU A 14 -16.02 -1.39 0.21
CA GLU A 14 -16.09 -2.05 1.51
C GLU A 14 -14.81 -1.80 2.33
N ASP A 15 -14.90 -0.90 3.31
CA ASP A 15 -13.79 -0.51 4.17
C ASP A 15 -13.69 -1.42 5.40
N ASN A 16 -12.69 -2.32 5.38
CA ASN A 16 -12.31 -3.19 6.50
C ASN A 16 -10.87 -2.95 6.96
N ASP A 17 -10.25 -1.81 6.61
CA ASP A 17 -8.83 -1.57 6.89
C ASP A 17 -8.62 -1.12 8.34
N GLY A 18 -9.69 -0.66 8.98
CA GLY A 18 -9.75 -0.25 10.37
C GLY A 18 -9.25 1.18 10.62
N TRP A 19 -9.08 2.00 9.59
CA TRP A 19 -8.60 3.37 9.71
C TRP A 19 -9.76 4.34 9.73
N SER A 20 -9.96 5.04 10.84
CA SER A 20 -11.06 6.01 10.96
C SER A 20 -10.92 7.27 10.09
N SER A 21 -9.75 7.54 9.51
CA SER A 21 -9.47 8.80 8.82
C SER A 21 -9.46 8.69 7.29
N TYR A 22 -9.18 7.51 6.76
CA TYR A 22 -8.99 7.28 5.33
C TYR A 22 -9.43 5.87 4.96
N ASN A 23 -10.00 5.70 3.76
CA ASN A 23 -10.18 4.41 3.14
C ASN A 23 -8.92 4.06 2.34
N CYS A 24 -8.21 3.02 2.75
CA CYS A 24 -6.95 2.59 2.16
C CYS A 24 -7.11 2.08 0.73
N ALA A 25 -8.19 1.35 0.45
CA ALA A 25 -8.44 0.85 -0.90
C ALA A 25 -8.73 1.98 -1.89
N GLU A 26 -9.37 3.06 -1.43
CA GLU A 26 -9.52 4.29 -2.22
C GLU A 26 -8.20 5.04 -2.40
N ARG A 27 -7.30 5.04 -1.41
CA ARG A 27 -6.02 5.77 -1.49
C ARG A 27 -4.97 5.06 -2.33
N HIS A 28 -4.97 3.73 -2.30
CA HIS A 28 -4.00 2.89 -3.00
C HIS A 28 -4.55 2.25 -4.28
N HIS A 29 -5.79 2.57 -4.66
CA HIS A 29 -6.48 2.08 -5.86
C HIS A 29 -6.48 0.55 -6.04
N GLY A 30 -6.53 -0.20 -4.94
CA GLY A 30 -6.44 -1.66 -4.98
C GLY A 30 -7.26 -2.30 -3.87
N GLY A 31 -7.74 -3.52 -4.12
CA GLY A 31 -8.26 -4.35 -3.05
C GLY A 31 -7.11 -5.04 -2.33
N TRP A 32 -6.91 -4.80 -1.04
CA TRP A 32 -5.79 -5.38 -0.29
C TRP A 32 -6.10 -5.62 1.19
N TRP A 33 -5.22 -6.38 1.84
CA TRP A 33 -5.25 -6.65 3.28
C TRP A 33 -4.53 -5.54 4.06
N TYR A 34 -5.03 -4.30 3.95
CA TYR A 34 -4.43 -3.13 4.58
C TYR A 34 -4.34 -3.29 6.11
N GLY A 35 -3.30 -2.73 6.70
CA GLY A 35 -3.04 -2.99 8.12
C GLY A 35 -1.96 -2.17 8.80
N ASP A 36 -1.27 -1.31 8.06
CA ASP A 36 -0.15 -0.49 8.53
C ASP A 36 -0.47 1.00 8.31
N GLN A 37 -1.44 1.48 9.08
CA GLN A 37 -1.95 2.84 8.97
C GLN A 37 -0.96 3.83 9.60
N SER A 38 -0.44 4.75 8.79
CA SER A 38 0.53 5.71 9.28
C SER A 38 0.35 7.07 8.63
N ILE A 39 0.50 8.13 9.44
CA ILE A 39 0.68 9.51 8.95
C ILE A 39 2.04 9.98 9.42
N LYS A 40 2.84 10.50 8.50
CA LYS A 40 4.08 11.21 8.81
C LYS A 40 3.98 12.66 8.37
N THR A 41 4.50 13.58 9.18
CA THR A 41 4.68 14.97 8.79
C THR A 41 6.00 15.11 8.03
N ASP A 42 5.93 15.19 6.71
CA ASP A 42 7.07 15.32 5.82
C ASP A 42 6.70 16.20 4.62
N SER A 43 7.38 17.34 4.47
CA SER A 43 7.19 18.24 3.34
C SER A 43 7.71 17.66 2.01
N ASN A 44 8.58 16.66 2.07
CA ASN A 44 9.17 16.01 0.89
C ASN A 44 8.30 14.86 0.36
N CYS A 45 7.15 14.60 0.98
CA CYS A 45 6.17 13.64 0.49
C CYS A 45 5.83 13.86 -0.98
N GLY A 46 5.75 15.13 -1.37
CA GLY A 46 5.41 15.60 -2.70
C GLY A 46 6.45 15.28 -3.77
N THR A 47 7.69 14.96 -3.39
CA THR A 47 8.85 15.07 -4.28
C THR A 47 9.84 13.90 -4.20
N THR A 48 9.70 12.99 -3.24
CA THR A 48 10.64 11.88 -3.04
C THR A 48 10.15 10.60 -3.70
N GLU A 49 11.00 10.03 -4.58
CA GLU A 49 10.72 8.77 -5.29
C GLU A 49 10.84 7.53 -4.38
N PHE A 50 11.52 7.64 -3.23
CA PHE A 50 11.77 6.52 -2.30
C PHE A 50 10.56 6.07 -1.46
N TYR A 51 9.37 6.63 -1.71
CA TYR A 51 8.17 6.45 -0.90
C TYR A 51 6.93 6.33 -1.79
N CYS A 52 6.98 5.41 -2.76
CA CYS A 52 5.86 5.21 -3.67
C CYS A 52 4.59 4.75 -2.95
N ASP A 53 4.70 4.05 -1.80
CA ASP A 53 3.58 3.66 -0.94
C ASP A 53 2.91 4.82 -0.21
N TRP A 54 3.54 5.99 -0.21
CA TRP A 54 3.06 7.14 0.54
C TRP A 54 2.31 8.12 -0.34
N TRP A 55 1.00 8.25 -0.14
CA TRP A 55 0.24 9.31 -0.80
C TRP A 55 0.38 10.65 -0.04
N PRO A 56 0.38 11.80 -0.74
CA PRO A 56 0.31 13.11 -0.10
C PRO A 56 -1.01 13.32 0.65
N SER A 57 -0.93 13.62 1.94
CA SER A 57 -2.05 13.91 2.82
C SER A 57 -2.01 15.37 3.29
N GLY A 58 -2.35 16.29 2.39
CA GLY A 58 -2.22 17.74 2.63
C GLY A 58 -0.87 18.29 2.23
N SER A 59 -0.49 19.46 2.75
CA SER A 59 0.70 20.19 2.29
C SER A 59 2.02 19.67 2.85
N ASN A 60 2.05 19.10 4.05
CA ASN A 60 3.28 18.69 4.75
C ASN A 60 3.14 17.31 5.43
N SER A 61 2.27 16.45 4.92
CA SER A 61 2.10 15.11 5.48
C SER A 61 1.90 14.06 4.39
N CYS A 62 2.25 12.82 4.71
CA CYS A 62 1.94 11.64 3.92
C CYS A 62 1.07 10.68 4.72
N GLY A 63 0.29 9.86 4.01
CA GLY A 63 -0.24 8.62 4.56
C GLY A 63 0.29 7.39 3.82
N SER A 64 0.33 6.26 4.52
CA SER A 64 0.51 4.92 3.95
C SER A 64 -0.36 3.96 4.76
N CYS A 65 -0.94 2.95 4.11
CA CYS A 65 -1.74 1.90 4.76
C CYS A 65 -1.07 0.53 4.74
N THR A 66 -0.02 0.41 3.94
CA THR A 66 0.66 -0.83 3.67
C THR A 66 1.99 -0.50 3.00
N PRO A 67 3.08 -1.19 3.34
CA PRO A 67 4.35 -1.05 2.61
C PRO A 67 4.43 -1.98 1.39
N THR A 68 3.35 -2.67 1.05
CA THR A 68 3.29 -3.64 -0.04
C THR A 68 1.87 -3.63 -0.61
N ASN A 69 1.73 -3.49 -1.91
CA ASN A 69 0.44 -3.58 -2.60
C ASN A 69 0.64 -4.20 -3.97
N LEU A 70 0.32 -5.49 -4.11
CA LEU A 70 0.45 -6.18 -5.40
C LEU A 70 -0.77 -5.98 -6.32
N ASN A 71 -1.77 -5.24 -5.85
CA ASN A 71 -3.03 -4.97 -6.54
C ASN A 71 -3.20 -3.46 -6.86
N GLY A 72 -2.11 -2.69 -6.85
CA GLY A 72 -2.09 -1.29 -7.26
C GLY A 72 -2.14 -1.10 -8.78
N ASP A 73 -2.05 0.16 -9.19
CA ASP A 73 -1.99 0.64 -10.56
C ASP A 73 -0.66 0.23 -11.22
N TYR A 74 -0.73 -0.54 -12.32
CA TYR A 74 0.43 -0.87 -13.13
C TYR A 74 0.91 0.35 -13.93
N ASN A 75 2.19 0.72 -13.81
CA ASN A 75 2.74 1.96 -14.38
C ASN A 75 1.91 3.19 -13.97
N GLY A 76 1.48 3.19 -12.71
CA GLY A 76 0.69 4.25 -12.11
C GLY A 76 1.46 5.56 -12.05
N VAL A 77 0.80 6.67 -12.38
CA VAL A 77 1.37 8.02 -12.24
C VAL A 77 0.92 8.71 -10.95
N THR A 78 -0.03 8.11 -10.25
CA THR A 78 -0.53 8.61 -8.97
C THR A 78 0.33 8.00 -7.87
N ARG A 79 0.94 8.84 -7.06
CA ARG A 79 1.75 8.36 -5.94
C ARG A 79 0.87 7.73 -4.86
N GLY A 80 1.35 6.65 -4.26
CA GLY A 80 0.61 5.86 -3.28
C GLY A 80 -0.20 4.75 -3.92
N THR A 81 -0.29 4.66 -5.25
CA THR A 81 -1.22 3.74 -5.90
C THR A 81 -0.54 2.65 -6.69
N ASP A 82 0.78 2.66 -6.85
CA ASP A 82 1.51 1.72 -7.69
C ASP A 82 1.60 0.32 -7.11
N ILE A 83 2.07 -0.60 -7.96
CA ILE A 83 2.39 -1.96 -7.54
C ILE A 83 3.74 -1.96 -6.84
N GLU A 84 3.75 -2.30 -5.56
CA GLU A 84 4.93 -2.11 -4.71
C GLU A 84 5.19 -3.26 -3.75
N TRP A 85 6.46 -3.39 -3.38
CA TRP A 85 6.91 -4.41 -2.45
C TRP A 85 8.06 -3.96 -1.55
N GLU A 86 7.79 -3.76 -0.27
CA GLU A 86 8.83 -3.65 0.76
C GLU A 86 9.26 -5.01 1.32
N SER A 87 10.56 -5.27 1.22
CA SER A 87 11.26 -6.30 1.95
C SER A 87 12.17 -5.69 3.05
N ASN A 88 12.85 -6.52 3.84
CA ASN A 88 13.75 -6.01 4.87
C ASN A 88 15.04 -5.37 4.30
N VAL A 89 15.28 -5.46 2.99
CA VAL A 89 16.55 -5.07 2.36
C VAL A 89 16.35 -4.20 1.11
N GLU A 90 15.14 -4.12 0.58
CA GLU A 90 14.83 -3.48 -0.69
C GLU A 90 13.38 -3.02 -0.71
N PHE A 91 13.15 -1.93 -1.42
CA PHE A 91 11.85 -1.32 -1.64
C PHE A 91 11.66 -1.15 -3.15
N ASP A 92 10.75 -1.95 -3.71
CA ASP A 92 10.47 -1.97 -5.14
C ASP A 92 9.18 -1.19 -5.43
N CYS A 93 9.31 -0.16 -6.27
CA CYS A 93 8.19 0.63 -6.80
C CYS A 93 7.88 0.23 -8.23
N ASP A 94 6.61 0.38 -8.64
CA ASP A 94 6.10 0.01 -9.95
C ASP A 94 6.62 -1.35 -10.47
N VAL A 95 6.44 -2.38 -9.65
CA VAL A 95 6.91 -3.74 -9.95
C VAL A 95 6.30 -4.21 -11.28
N ALA A 96 7.15 -4.42 -12.27
CA ALA A 96 6.74 -4.70 -13.64
C ALA A 96 6.01 -6.05 -13.84
N PHE A 97 6.09 -6.96 -12.87
CA PHE A 97 5.41 -8.25 -12.89
C PHE A 97 5.20 -8.79 -11.48
N VAL A 98 3.97 -9.23 -11.19
CA VAL A 98 3.60 -9.84 -9.91
C VAL A 98 2.87 -11.16 -10.12
N GLU A 99 3.10 -12.12 -9.22
CA GLU A 99 2.41 -13.41 -9.25
C GLU A 99 2.25 -13.95 -7.82
N MET A 100 1.02 -14.23 -7.41
CA MET A 100 0.70 -14.88 -6.13
C MET A 100 0.21 -16.30 -6.37
N LYS A 101 0.94 -17.30 -5.87
CA LYS A 101 0.61 -18.72 -6.02
C LYS A 101 0.50 -19.41 -4.66
N ILE A 102 -0.47 -20.31 -4.54
CA ILE A 102 -0.62 -21.20 -3.38
C ILE A 102 -0.46 -22.66 -3.81
N LYS A 103 -0.01 -23.51 -2.89
CA LYS A 103 0.08 -24.96 -3.08
C LYS A 103 -0.50 -25.66 -1.85
N PRO A 104 -1.23 -26.79 -2.00
CA PRO A 104 -1.66 -27.58 -0.87
C PRO A 104 -0.48 -28.00 0.01
N VAL A 105 -0.66 -27.88 1.33
CA VAL A 105 0.24 -28.45 2.31
C VAL A 105 -0.29 -29.84 2.64
N LEU A 106 0.56 -30.87 2.47
CA LEU A 106 0.22 -32.21 2.93
C LEU A 106 0.23 -32.19 4.46
N ILE A 107 -0.95 -32.44 5.04
CA ILE A 107 -1.17 -32.64 6.46
C ILE A 107 -1.24 -34.13 6.77
#